data_AF-A0A952WS52-F1
#
_entry.id   AF-A0A952WS52-F1
#
_cell.length_a   1.000
_cell.length_b   1.000
_cell.length_c   1.000
_cell.angle_alpha   90.00
_cell.angle_beta   90.00
_cell.angle_gamma   90.00
#
_symmetry.space_group_name_H-M   'P 1'
#
loop_
_entity.id
_entity.type
_entity.pdbx_description
1 polymer ?
#
loop_
_entity_poly.entity_id
_entity_poly.type
_entity_poly.pdbx_seq_one_letter_code
_entity_poly.pdbx_strand_id
1 'polypeptide(L)'
;MTSTAGSSRRGDGRADHAREGNPVKLPQTLYDAVRAHMGDHGDWHQARYRERWLPVDERAEWRAARARFPTLKFLDEPGAGEQFLTFHREMIRNFKWLIANTPGHGYTLEAWTRVPSDLESWFRPMTLARSYARILELIVHGTADQLGSFIERTELDTSEGSNLHNLLHGLIDAKEARDHPGHPSLIEAGMADLSVAHYNEHFWSLHAWIDDLYAMWQRAHGQIPDQSALEPDHSHGGGPGGGPGGGHGPSLPPVPAPAPPPPAGPPDHHPPHHHPPHHHPPGTPEPPGGGDPTVHTPAHHHIRPKL
;
A
#
# COMPACT_ATOMS: atom_id res chain seq x y z
N MET A 1 57.11 15.57 -3.43
CA MET A 1 56.10 16.02 -4.40
C MET A 1 55.04 14.94 -4.47
N THR A 2 53.91 15.20 -3.83
CA THR A 2 52.82 14.26 -3.55
C THR A 2 51.92 14.10 -4.77
N SER A 3 51.80 12.87 -5.27
CA SER A 3 50.91 12.49 -6.38
C SER A 3 49.60 11.97 -5.82
N THR A 4 48.51 12.70 -6.01
CA THR A 4 47.14 12.32 -5.66
C THR A 4 46.54 11.45 -6.75
N ALA A 5 46.29 10.17 -6.43
CA ALA A 5 45.51 9.27 -7.27
C ALA A 5 44.02 9.52 -7.03
N GLY A 6 43.30 9.92 -8.09
CA GLY A 6 41.84 10.06 -8.12
C GLY A 6 41.17 8.69 -8.12
N SER A 7 40.43 8.38 -7.07
CA SER A 7 39.53 7.23 -7.01
C SER A 7 38.19 7.63 -7.60
N SER A 8 37.93 7.19 -8.84
CA SER A 8 36.64 7.31 -9.51
C SER A 8 35.69 6.27 -8.92
N ARG A 9 34.87 6.67 -7.94
CA ARG A 9 33.67 5.91 -7.58
C ARG A 9 32.63 6.13 -8.68
N ARG A 10 32.37 5.08 -9.46
CA ARG A 10 31.12 4.94 -10.21
C ARG A 10 29.99 4.86 -9.18
N GLY A 11 29.23 5.93 -9.05
CA GLY A 11 27.96 5.91 -8.34
C GLY A 11 26.94 5.21 -9.23
N ASP A 12 26.31 4.17 -8.70
CA ASP A 12 25.09 3.60 -9.28
C ASP A 12 24.04 4.72 -9.34
N GLY A 13 23.67 5.10 -10.55
CA GLY A 13 22.66 6.11 -10.84
C GLY A 13 21.26 5.61 -10.50
N ARG A 14 20.96 5.48 -9.20
CA ARG A 14 19.59 5.51 -8.72
C ARG A 14 19.19 6.97 -8.67
N ALA A 15 18.10 7.33 -9.35
CA ALA A 15 17.56 8.66 -9.33
C ALA A 15 16.97 8.95 -7.94
N ASP A 16 17.85 9.21 -6.97
CA ASP A 16 17.52 9.92 -5.73
C ASP A 16 17.30 11.39 -6.11
N HIS A 17 16.21 11.66 -6.81
CA HIS A 17 15.65 13.00 -6.82
C HIS A 17 14.96 13.20 -5.47
N ALA A 18 15.78 13.51 -4.48
CA ALA A 18 15.35 14.24 -3.30
C ALA A 18 14.63 15.51 -3.80
N ARG A 19 13.29 15.47 -3.84
CA ARG A 19 12.46 16.66 -3.94
C ARG A 19 12.71 17.45 -2.66
N GLU A 20 13.53 18.49 -2.75
CA GLU A 20 13.75 19.44 -1.67
C GLU A 20 12.40 19.97 -1.16
N GLY A 21 12.01 19.54 0.03
CA GLY A 21 11.06 20.27 0.89
C GLY A 21 9.66 19.70 1.12
N ASN A 22 9.24 18.59 0.50
CA ASN A 22 7.92 17.99 0.81
C ASN A 22 7.86 16.48 0.51
N PRO A 23 8.46 15.61 1.33
CA PRO A 23 8.75 14.24 0.93
C PRO A 23 7.61 13.22 1.07
N VAL A 24 6.44 13.62 1.60
CA VAL A 24 5.40 12.66 1.98
C VAL A 24 4.03 12.98 1.40
N LYS A 25 3.77 14.23 0.98
CA LYS A 25 2.47 14.65 0.43
C LYS A 25 2.52 14.66 -1.09
N LEU A 26 1.42 14.27 -1.73
CA LEU A 26 1.25 14.39 -3.18
C LEU A 26 1.58 15.82 -3.68
N PRO A 27 2.12 15.97 -4.90
CA PRO A 27 2.27 17.28 -5.53
C PRO A 27 0.93 18.02 -5.55
N GLN A 28 0.96 19.33 -5.32
CA GLN A 28 -0.25 20.12 -5.04
C GLN A 28 -1.37 19.92 -6.08
N THR A 29 -1.03 19.87 -7.37
CA THR A 29 -2.03 19.65 -8.43
C THR A 29 -2.73 18.30 -8.33
N LEU A 30 -1.98 17.24 -7.97
CA LEU A 30 -2.51 15.90 -7.77
C LEU A 30 -3.23 15.77 -6.43
N TYR A 31 -2.74 16.44 -5.37
CA TYR A 31 -3.44 16.57 -4.10
C TYR A 31 -4.84 17.19 -4.30
N ASP A 32 -4.93 18.29 -5.04
CA ASP A 32 -6.21 18.97 -5.29
C ASP A 32 -7.17 18.08 -6.10
N ALA A 33 -6.64 17.33 -7.07
CA ALA A 33 -7.42 16.36 -7.84
C ALA A 33 -7.93 15.20 -6.97
N VAL A 34 -7.08 14.61 -6.15
CA VAL A 34 -7.46 13.55 -5.19
C VAL A 34 -8.52 14.08 -4.22
N ARG A 35 -8.33 15.28 -3.68
CA ARG A 35 -9.29 15.91 -2.76
C ARG A 35 -10.67 16.10 -3.41
N ALA A 36 -10.73 16.44 -4.68
CA ALA A 36 -11.98 16.64 -5.40
C ALA A 36 -12.75 15.33 -5.69
N HIS A 37 -12.07 14.19 -5.71
CA HIS A 37 -12.62 12.92 -6.22
C HIS A 37 -12.57 11.75 -5.23
N MET A 38 -11.94 11.91 -4.06
CA MET A 38 -11.65 10.80 -3.13
C MET A 38 -11.79 11.22 -1.65
N GLY A 39 -12.64 12.20 -1.36
CA GLY A 39 -12.81 12.74 0.00
C GLY A 39 -13.44 11.78 1.01
N ASP A 40 -14.12 10.73 0.55
CA ASP A 40 -14.91 9.84 1.42
C ASP A 40 -14.13 8.64 2.00
N HIS A 41 -12.80 8.59 1.86
CA HIS A 41 -11.98 7.47 2.33
C HIS A 41 -12.13 7.19 3.83
N GLY A 42 -12.01 8.23 4.67
CA GLY A 42 -12.22 8.10 6.12
C GLY A 42 -13.63 7.65 6.48
N ASP A 43 -14.65 8.23 5.83
CA ASP A 43 -16.05 7.87 6.03
C ASP A 43 -16.31 6.40 5.65
N TRP A 44 -15.69 5.92 4.57
CA TRP A 44 -15.79 4.52 4.16
C TRP A 44 -15.26 3.58 5.25
N HIS A 45 -14.10 3.87 5.83
CA HIS A 45 -13.57 3.10 6.97
C HIS A 45 -14.48 3.20 8.20
N GLN A 46 -14.95 4.41 8.53
CA GLN A 46 -15.81 4.64 9.70
C GLN A 46 -17.12 3.84 9.59
N ALA A 47 -17.74 3.79 8.41
CA ALA A 47 -19.01 3.11 8.16
C ALA A 47 -18.96 1.58 8.35
N ARG A 48 -17.77 0.98 8.50
CA ARG A 48 -17.54 -0.47 8.72
C ARG A 48 -17.51 -0.86 10.20
N TYR A 49 -17.45 0.11 11.09
CA TYR A 49 -17.60 -0.16 12.52
C TYR A 49 -19.09 -0.32 12.87
N ARG A 50 -19.41 -1.23 13.80
CA ARG A 50 -20.74 -1.23 14.43
C ARG A 50 -20.86 0.00 15.33
N GLU A 51 -21.99 0.69 15.28
CA GLU A 51 -22.26 1.86 16.14
C GLU A 51 -21.99 1.60 17.63
N ARG A 52 -22.31 0.40 18.11
CA ARG A 52 -22.10 -0.02 19.51
C ARG A 52 -20.63 -0.06 19.93
N TRP A 53 -19.70 -0.10 18.99
CA TRP A 53 -18.26 -0.10 19.24
C TRP A 53 -17.67 1.30 19.41
N LEU A 54 -18.46 2.32 19.05
CA LEU A 54 -18.02 3.71 19.02
C LEU A 54 -18.43 4.48 20.28
N PRO A 55 -17.56 5.39 20.76
CA PRO A 55 -17.90 6.43 21.72
C PRO A 55 -19.15 7.20 21.31
N VAL A 56 -19.91 7.71 22.29
CA VAL A 56 -21.23 8.34 22.04
C VAL A 56 -21.09 9.61 21.18
N ASP A 57 -20.02 10.36 21.39
CA ASP A 57 -19.65 11.57 20.68
C ASP A 57 -19.29 11.34 19.20
N GLU A 58 -18.79 10.17 18.84
CA GLU A 58 -18.46 9.80 17.44
C GLU A 58 -19.68 9.28 16.65
N ARG A 59 -20.79 8.95 17.31
CA ARG A 59 -21.94 8.28 16.64
C ARG A 59 -22.65 9.15 15.62
N ALA A 60 -22.65 10.46 15.80
CA ALA A 60 -23.31 11.37 14.85
C ALA A 60 -22.62 11.34 13.49
N GLU A 61 -21.29 11.44 13.48
CA GLU A 61 -20.45 11.36 12.29
C GLU A 61 -20.52 9.96 11.68
N TRP A 62 -20.42 8.91 12.49
CA TRP A 62 -20.60 7.54 12.03
C TRP A 62 -21.96 7.32 11.34
N ARG A 63 -23.06 7.87 11.85
CA ARG A 63 -24.39 7.74 11.21
C ARG A 63 -24.41 8.43 9.84
N ALA A 64 -23.75 9.57 9.71
CA ALA A 64 -23.63 10.27 8.43
C ALA A 64 -22.80 9.45 7.42
N ALA A 65 -21.64 8.92 7.84
CA ALA A 65 -20.83 8.02 7.03
C ALA A 65 -21.60 6.76 6.63
N ARG A 66 -22.29 6.12 7.58
CA ARG A 66 -23.09 4.92 7.34
C ARG A 66 -24.24 5.15 6.37
N ALA A 67 -24.84 6.34 6.38
CA ALA A 67 -25.90 6.71 5.43
C ALA A 67 -25.38 6.83 3.99
N ARG A 68 -24.11 7.24 3.79
CA ARG A 68 -23.47 7.26 2.46
C ARG A 68 -23.14 5.85 1.95
N PHE A 69 -22.87 4.92 2.86
CA PHE A 69 -22.47 3.54 2.55
C PHE A 69 -23.43 2.49 3.15
N PRO A 70 -24.72 2.47 2.76
CA PRO A 70 -25.73 1.65 3.42
C PRO A 70 -25.51 0.14 3.25
N THR A 71 -24.89 -0.28 2.16
CA THR A 71 -24.64 -1.68 1.78
C THR A 71 -23.29 -2.22 2.25
N LEU A 72 -22.51 -1.40 2.95
CA LEU A 72 -21.18 -1.75 3.42
C LEU A 72 -21.26 -2.79 4.54
N LYS A 73 -20.39 -3.80 4.50
CA LYS A 73 -20.30 -4.82 5.54
C LYS A 73 -19.56 -4.27 6.75
N PHE A 74 -19.99 -4.67 7.94
CA PHE A 74 -19.25 -4.41 9.16
C PHE A 74 -17.99 -5.28 9.24
N LEU A 75 -17.00 -4.87 10.02
CA LEU A 75 -15.74 -5.62 10.20
C LEU A 75 -15.94 -7.02 10.80
N ASP A 76 -17.10 -7.31 11.41
CA ASP A 76 -17.47 -8.62 11.95
C ASP A 76 -18.32 -9.47 10.99
N GLU A 77 -18.47 -9.07 9.72
CA GLU A 77 -19.33 -9.75 8.76
C GLU A 77 -18.55 -10.46 7.64
N PRO A 78 -18.98 -11.67 7.23
CA PRO A 78 -18.41 -12.34 6.06
C PRO A 78 -18.49 -11.49 4.80
N GLY A 79 -17.39 -11.42 4.05
CA GLY A 79 -17.20 -10.61 2.86
C GLY A 79 -16.63 -9.21 3.13
N ALA A 80 -16.40 -8.83 4.39
CA ALA A 80 -15.83 -7.53 4.72
C ALA A 80 -14.39 -7.37 4.21
N GLY A 81 -13.59 -8.44 4.21
CA GLY A 81 -12.24 -8.44 3.67
C GLY A 81 -12.22 -8.31 2.15
N GLU A 82 -13.15 -8.98 1.47
CA GLU A 82 -13.27 -8.85 0.00
C GLU A 82 -13.70 -7.44 -0.40
N GLN A 83 -14.59 -6.81 0.37
CA GLN A 83 -14.95 -5.40 0.16
C GLN A 83 -13.76 -4.47 0.36
N PHE A 84 -12.87 -4.74 1.32
CA PHE A 84 -11.62 -3.99 1.49
C PHE A 84 -10.72 -4.08 0.26
N LEU A 85 -10.49 -5.29 -0.29
CA LEU A 85 -9.66 -5.47 -1.48
C LEU A 85 -10.27 -4.79 -2.72
N THR A 86 -11.59 -4.91 -2.87
CA THR A 86 -12.32 -4.33 -4.03
C THR A 86 -12.32 -2.81 -3.99
N PHE A 87 -12.62 -2.21 -2.82
CA PHE A 87 -12.62 -0.77 -2.64
C PHE A 87 -11.25 -0.16 -2.94
N HIS A 88 -10.17 -0.72 -2.39
CA HIS A 88 -8.83 -0.20 -2.62
C HIS A 88 -8.35 -0.41 -4.06
N ARG A 89 -8.77 -1.49 -4.73
CA ARG A 89 -8.55 -1.64 -6.18
C ARG A 89 -9.21 -0.51 -6.95
N GLU A 90 -10.50 -0.25 -6.73
CA GLU A 90 -11.21 0.83 -7.42
C GLU A 90 -10.52 2.18 -7.17
N MET A 91 -10.08 2.44 -5.94
CA MET A 91 -9.37 3.66 -5.60
C MET A 91 -8.02 3.79 -6.32
N ILE A 92 -7.25 2.69 -6.45
CA ILE A 92 -6.00 2.68 -7.22
C ILE A 92 -6.25 2.90 -8.71
N ARG A 93 -7.32 2.33 -9.26
CA ARG A 93 -7.72 2.54 -10.66
C ARG A 93 -8.13 3.99 -10.90
N ASN A 94 -8.89 4.58 -9.97
CA ASN A 94 -9.25 5.98 -9.98
C ASN A 94 -8.01 6.88 -9.91
N PHE A 95 -7.03 6.52 -9.08
CA PHE A 95 -5.81 7.31 -8.95
C PHE A 95 -4.92 7.22 -10.20
N LYS A 96 -4.83 6.06 -10.84
CA LYS A 96 -4.18 5.90 -12.15
C LYS A 96 -4.81 6.81 -13.20
N TRP A 97 -6.13 6.97 -13.19
CA TRP A 97 -6.81 7.91 -14.08
C TRP A 97 -6.46 9.36 -13.72
N LEU A 98 -6.44 9.73 -12.43
CA LEU A 98 -6.06 11.09 -12.00
C LEU A 98 -4.63 11.44 -12.41
N ILE A 99 -3.68 10.51 -12.29
CA ILE A 99 -2.31 10.68 -12.80
C ILE A 99 -2.31 10.95 -14.30
N ALA A 100 -3.07 10.16 -15.07
CA ALA A 100 -3.12 10.33 -16.53
C ALA A 100 -3.79 11.64 -16.98
N ASN A 101 -4.69 12.20 -16.17
CA ASN A 101 -5.54 13.33 -16.54
C ASN A 101 -5.25 14.62 -15.76
N THR A 102 -4.24 14.63 -14.89
CA THR A 102 -3.80 15.83 -14.16
C THR A 102 -2.43 16.26 -14.67
N PRO A 103 -2.32 17.22 -15.60
CA PRO A 103 -1.02 17.62 -16.12
C PRO A 103 -0.13 18.29 -15.06
N GLY A 104 1.19 18.15 -15.21
CA GLY A 104 2.17 18.95 -14.46
C GLY A 104 2.49 18.50 -13.03
N HIS A 105 1.99 17.36 -12.55
CA HIS A 105 2.30 16.87 -11.19
C HIS A 105 3.71 16.25 -11.05
N GLY A 106 4.26 15.64 -12.11
CA GLY A 106 5.57 14.97 -12.07
C GLY A 106 5.67 13.87 -11.00
N TYR A 107 4.61 13.09 -10.83
CA TYR A 107 4.45 11.99 -9.87
C TYR A 107 4.33 10.70 -10.67
N THR A 108 4.96 9.64 -10.20
CA THR A 108 4.85 8.31 -10.81
C THR A 108 4.39 7.36 -9.73
N LEU A 109 3.32 6.61 -10.00
CA LEU A 109 2.88 5.56 -9.10
C LEU A 109 3.85 4.39 -9.20
N GLU A 110 4.60 4.15 -8.13
CA GLU A 110 5.45 2.98 -7.98
C GLU A 110 4.87 2.07 -6.90
N ALA A 111 4.33 0.94 -7.32
CA ALA A 111 3.87 -0.09 -6.41
C ALA A 111 5.05 -0.68 -5.65
N TRP A 112 4.89 -0.90 -4.35
CA TRP A 112 5.87 -1.69 -3.62
C TRP A 112 5.85 -3.14 -4.08
N THR A 113 7.02 -3.76 -4.22
CA THR A 113 7.12 -5.21 -4.43
C THR A 113 7.17 -5.97 -3.10
N ARG A 114 7.57 -5.27 -2.04
CA ARG A 114 7.67 -5.68 -0.63
C ARG A 114 7.71 -4.44 0.24
N VAL A 115 7.57 -4.59 1.55
CA VAL A 115 7.73 -3.49 2.50
C VAL A 115 9.15 -2.92 2.34
N PRO A 116 9.32 -1.58 2.20
CA PRO A 116 10.63 -0.96 2.11
C PRO A 116 11.55 -1.34 3.28
N SER A 117 12.82 -1.66 3.00
CA SER A 117 13.76 -2.20 3.99
C SER A 117 13.96 -1.31 5.22
N ASP A 118 13.84 0.00 5.05
CA ASP A 118 13.93 0.96 6.14
C ASP A 118 12.70 0.92 7.06
N LEU A 119 11.51 0.63 6.53
CA LEU A 119 10.31 0.31 7.32
C LEU A 119 10.39 -1.09 7.93
N GLU A 120 10.93 -2.09 7.20
CA GLU A 120 11.10 -3.46 7.70
C GLU A 120 11.90 -3.51 9.00
N SER A 121 12.89 -2.62 9.17
CA SER A 121 13.72 -2.55 10.38
C SER A 121 12.94 -2.23 11.67
N TRP A 122 11.71 -1.70 11.53
CA TRP A 122 10.83 -1.40 12.65
C TRP A 122 9.90 -2.57 12.99
N PHE A 123 9.81 -3.57 12.10
CA PHE A 123 9.12 -4.82 12.40
C PHE A 123 10.03 -5.74 13.20
N ARG A 124 9.42 -6.62 14.01
CA ARG A 124 10.13 -7.83 14.45
C ARG A 124 10.31 -8.73 13.22
N PRO A 125 11.53 -9.21 12.91
CA PRO A 125 11.80 -9.99 11.69
C PRO A 125 10.87 -11.19 11.49
N MET A 126 10.54 -11.90 12.58
CA MET A 126 9.63 -13.04 12.54
C MET A 126 8.19 -12.65 12.17
N THR A 127 7.72 -11.47 12.57
CA THR A 127 6.34 -11.02 12.32
C THR A 127 6.12 -10.75 10.84
N LEU A 128 7.03 -10.04 10.18
CA LEU A 128 6.91 -9.73 8.76
C LEU A 128 7.04 -10.99 7.89
N ALA A 129 8.00 -11.88 8.21
CA ALA A 129 8.16 -13.15 7.52
C ALA A 129 6.90 -14.03 7.61
N ARG A 130 6.28 -14.12 8.80
CA ARG A 130 5.00 -14.84 9.00
C ARG A 130 3.86 -14.21 8.19
N SER A 131 3.80 -12.89 8.15
CA SER A 131 2.80 -12.14 7.38
C SER A 131 2.91 -12.48 5.88
N TYR A 132 4.11 -12.44 5.31
CA TYR A 132 4.33 -12.82 3.91
C TYR A 132 3.98 -14.28 3.62
N ALA A 133 4.43 -15.20 4.47
CA ALA A 133 4.12 -16.61 4.28
C ALA A 133 2.61 -16.87 4.27
N ARG A 134 1.87 -16.23 5.19
CA ARG A 134 0.41 -16.37 5.26
C ARG A 134 -0.31 -15.70 4.08
N ILE A 135 0.15 -14.54 3.61
CA ILE A 135 -0.39 -13.90 2.40
C ILE A 135 -0.24 -14.83 1.20
N LEU A 136 0.94 -15.42 0.99
CA LEU A 136 1.17 -16.35 -0.13
C LEU A 136 0.29 -17.60 -0.03
N GLU A 137 0.09 -18.14 1.16
CA GLU A 137 -0.84 -19.25 1.38
C GLU A 137 -2.28 -18.86 1.02
N LEU A 138 -2.75 -17.69 1.49
CA LEU A 138 -4.10 -17.18 1.21
C LEU A 138 -4.32 -16.85 -0.26
N ILE A 139 -3.28 -16.41 -0.98
CA ILE A 139 -3.33 -16.19 -2.44
C ILE A 139 -3.66 -17.49 -3.19
N VAL A 140 -3.16 -18.64 -2.72
CA VAL A 140 -3.30 -19.93 -3.42
C VAL A 140 -4.50 -20.74 -2.92
N HIS A 141 -4.80 -20.66 -1.63
CA HIS A 141 -5.75 -21.55 -0.95
C HIS A 141 -6.91 -20.82 -0.27
N GLY A 142 -6.82 -19.51 -0.10
CA GLY A 142 -7.83 -18.71 0.61
C GLY A 142 -8.94 -18.18 -0.29
N THR A 143 -9.99 -17.66 0.32
CA THR A 143 -10.95 -16.78 -0.35
C THR A 143 -10.42 -15.34 -0.38
N ALA A 144 -10.94 -14.50 -1.30
CA ALA A 144 -10.65 -13.07 -1.29
C ALA A 144 -10.99 -12.43 0.07
N ASP A 145 -12.07 -12.88 0.70
CA ASP A 145 -12.47 -12.42 2.03
C ASP A 145 -11.45 -12.75 3.11
N GLN A 146 -10.86 -13.95 3.09
CA GLN A 146 -9.80 -14.34 4.01
C GLN A 146 -8.52 -13.55 3.76
N LEU A 147 -8.13 -13.36 2.50
CA LEU A 147 -6.96 -12.55 2.14
C LEU A 147 -7.11 -11.10 2.63
N GLY A 148 -8.25 -10.47 2.32
CA GLY A 148 -8.53 -9.10 2.74
C GLY A 148 -8.65 -8.97 4.26
N SER A 149 -9.32 -9.93 4.90
CA SER A 149 -9.44 -9.98 6.36
C SER A 149 -8.10 -10.10 7.05
N PHE A 150 -7.15 -10.87 6.50
CA PHE A 150 -5.80 -11.00 7.05
C PHE A 150 -4.98 -9.71 6.91
N ILE A 151 -5.00 -9.11 5.70
CA ILE A 151 -4.22 -7.89 5.39
C ILE A 151 -4.70 -6.71 6.24
N GLU A 152 -6.01 -6.48 6.29
CA GLU A 152 -6.60 -5.37 7.03
C GLU A 152 -6.72 -5.64 8.54
N ARG A 153 -6.92 -6.91 8.92
CA ARG A 153 -7.45 -7.35 10.23
C ARG A 153 -8.90 -6.90 10.47
N THR A 154 -9.82 -7.64 9.88
CA THR A 154 -11.24 -7.62 10.30
C THR A 154 -11.40 -8.32 11.66
N GLU A 155 -12.58 -8.24 12.28
CA GLU A 155 -12.87 -8.95 13.54
C GLU A 155 -12.92 -10.48 13.35
N LEU A 156 -12.91 -10.95 12.09
CA LEU A 156 -12.90 -12.37 11.74
C LEU A 156 -11.49 -12.98 11.72
N ASP A 157 -10.43 -12.17 11.63
CA ASP A 157 -9.05 -12.65 11.60
C ASP A 157 -8.30 -12.32 12.89
N THR A 158 -8.00 -13.37 13.66
CA THR A 158 -7.18 -13.29 14.89
C THR A 158 -5.79 -13.91 14.72
N SER A 159 -5.41 -14.23 13.48
CA SER A 159 -4.15 -14.90 13.16
C SER A 159 -2.96 -14.02 13.52
N GLU A 160 -1.88 -14.65 13.94
CA GLU A 160 -0.61 -13.96 14.12
C GLU A 160 -0.10 -13.42 12.78
N GLY A 161 0.38 -12.17 12.76
CA GLY A 161 0.86 -11.51 11.54
C GLY A 161 -0.24 -10.87 10.68
N SER A 162 -1.51 -10.97 11.06
CA SER A 162 -2.56 -10.12 10.50
C SER A 162 -2.32 -8.64 10.84
N ASN A 163 -3.12 -7.73 10.25
CA ASN A 163 -3.08 -6.28 10.50
C ASN A 163 -1.93 -5.55 9.80
N LEU A 164 -1.32 -6.15 8.78
CA LEU A 164 -0.15 -5.57 8.13
C LEU A 164 -0.46 -4.18 7.53
N HIS A 165 -1.67 -3.99 7.01
CA HIS A 165 -2.16 -2.70 6.53
C HIS A 165 -2.08 -1.60 7.61
N ASN A 166 -2.79 -1.77 8.72
CA ASN A 166 -2.86 -0.75 9.78
C ASN A 166 -1.50 -0.54 10.47
N LEU A 167 -0.69 -1.61 10.58
CA LEU A 167 0.68 -1.50 11.10
C LEU A 167 1.56 -0.66 10.18
N LEU A 168 1.47 -0.83 8.85
CA LEU A 168 2.25 -0.04 7.90
C LEU A 168 1.83 1.43 7.93
N HIS A 169 0.54 1.74 8.00
CA HIS A 169 0.06 3.11 8.22
C HIS A 169 0.74 3.76 9.43
N GLY A 170 0.70 3.12 10.60
CA GLY A 170 1.31 3.67 11.81
C GLY A 170 2.84 3.75 11.78
N LEU A 171 3.51 2.80 11.11
CA LEU A 171 4.98 2.81 10.98
C LEU A 171 5.48 3.87 10.01
N ILE A 172 4.76 4.09 8.90
CA ILE A 172 5.06 5.18 7.98
C ILE A 172 4.89 6.51 8.71
N ASP A 173 3.76 6.72 9.38
CA ASP A 173 3.50 7.93 10.16
C ASP A 173 4.59 8.22 11.20
N ALA A 174 4.97 7.20 11.99
CA ALA A 174 6.03 7.33 12.98
C ALA A 174 7.40 7.64 12.37
N LYS A 175 7.72 7.05 11.21
CA LYS A 175 8.95 7.32 10.48
C LYS A 175 8.95 8.75 9.91
N GLU A 176 7.86 9.18 9.29
CA GLU A 176 7.73 10.53 8.73
C GLU A 176 7.83 11.59 9.83
N ALA A 177 7.18 11.37 10.99
CA ALA A 177 7.29 12.24 12.14
C ALA A 177 8.72 12.34 12.70
N ARG A 178 9.49 11.24 12.63
CA ARG A 178 10.91 11.23 13.01
C ARG A 178 11.79 11.95 12.00
N ASP A 179 11.56 11.73 10.71
CA ASP A 179 12.41 12.23 9.63
C ASP A 179 12.09 13.71 9.29
N HIS A 180 10.86 14.16 9.56
CA HIS A 180 10.35 15.51 9.26
C HIS A 180 9.60 16.15 10.44
N PRO A 181 10.24 16.30 11.62
CA PRO A 181 9.55 16.72 12.83
C PRO A 181 8.88 18.10 12.67
N GLY A 182 7.59 18.16 12.96
CA GLY A 182 6.80 19.40 12.93
C GLY A 182 6.41 19.89 11.53
N HIS A 183 6.64 19.10 10.47
CA HIS A 183 6.27 19.48 9.12
C HIS A 183 4.73 19.49 8.94
N PRO A 184 4.13 20.53 8.31
CA PRO A 184 2.67 20.62 8.15
C PRO A 184 2.03 19.43 7.42
N SER A 185 2.74 18.82 6.47
CA SER A 185 2.28 17.63 5.74
C SER A 185 1.96 16.43 6.64
N LEU A 186 2.53 16.35 7.85
CA LEU A 186 2.20 15.29 8.81
C LEU A 186 0.74 15.39 9.31
N ILE A 187 0.13 16.57 9.22
CA ILE A 187 -1.29 16.78 9.54
C ILE A 187 -2.13 16.67 8.27
N GLU A 188 -1.68 17.26 7.17
CA GLU A 188 -2.45 17.31 5.92
C GLU A 188 -2.50 15.98 5.15
N ALA A 189 -1.56 15.08 5.44
CA ALA A 189 -1.36 13.80 4.76
C ALA A 189 -0.77 12.75 5.73
N GLY A 190 -1.18 12.79 7.00
CA GLY A 190 -0.69 11.87 8.02
C GLY A 190 -1.15 10.44 7.76
N MET A 191 -0.23 9.48 7.72
CA MET A 191 -0.57 8.08 7.43
C MET A 191 -1.34 7.39 8.55
N ALA A 192 -1.32 7.90 9.78
CA ALA A 192 -2.12 7.36 10.88
C ALA A 192 -3.60 7.77 10.82
N ASP A 193 -3.95 8.82 10.08
CA ASP A 193 -5.31 9.35 9.98
C ASP A 193 -5.95 8.96 8.64
N LEU A 194 -6.91 8.04 8.68
CA LEU A 194 -7.59 7.52 7.49
C LEU A 194 -8.41 8.59 6.75
N SER A 195 -8.71 9.74 7.35
CA SER A 195 -9.41 10.83 6.66
C SER A 195 -8.49 11.64 5.73
N VAL A 196 -7.17 11.53 5.90
CA VAL A 196 -6.17 12.28 5.13
C VAL A 196 -5.03 11.44 4.55
N ALA A 197 -4.91 10.17 4.94
CA ALA A 197 -3.80 9.31 4.53
C ALA A 197 -3.66 9.20 3.00
N HIS A 198 -4.76 9.24 2.24
CA HIS A 198 -4.74 9.18 0.77
C HIS A 198 -4.12 10.41 0.09
N TYR A 199 -3.80 11.46 0.85
CA TYR A 199 -3.00 12.59 0.37
C TYR A 199 -1.49 12.35 0.47
N ASN A 200 -1.06 11.24 1.07
CA ASN A 200 0.33 10.85 1.23
C ASN A 200 0.82 10.04 0.01
N GLU A 201 2.07 10.21 -0.39
CA GLU A 201 2.66 9.46 -1.50
C GLU A 201 2.82 7.96 -1.17
N HIS A 202 3.20 7.62 0.07
CA HIS A 202 3.37 6.24 0.53
C HIS A 202 2.06 5.46 0.59
N PHE A 203 0.94 6.15 0.81
CA PHE A 203 -0.39 5.55 0.71
C PHE A 203 -0.57 4.83 -0.62
N TRP A 204 -0.29 5.51 -1.72
CA TRP A 204 -0.53 4.95 -3.06
C TRP A 204 0.40 3.79 -3.38
N SER A 205 1.65 3.84 -2.94
CA SER A 205 2.58 2.71 -3.09
C SER A 205 2.18 1.48 -2.27
N LEU A 206 1.71 1.68 -1.03
CA LEU A 206 1.18 0.62 -0.16
C LEU A 206 -0.07 -0.01 -0.78
N HIS A 207 -1.03 0.80 -1.20
CA HIS A 207 -2.29 0.31 -1.75
C HIS A 207 -2.15 -0.28 -3.15
N ALA A 208 -1.20 0.19 -3.97
CA ALA A 208 -0.85 -0.46 -5.23
C ALA A 208 -0.24 -1.85 -5.00
N TRP A 209 0.56 -2.03 -3.94
CA TRP A 209 1.06 -3.35 -3.56
C TRP A 209 -0.07 -4.29 -3.09
N ILE A 210 -1.00 -3.80 -2.26
CA ILE A 210 -2.19 -4.57 -1.86
C ILE A 210 -3.05 -4.94 -3.08
N ASP A 211 -3.21 -4.02 -4.03
CA ASP A 211 -3.88 -4.27 -5.31
C ASP A 211 -3.19 -5.40 -6.09
N ASP A 212 -1.85 -5.40 -6.14
CA ASP A 212 -1.09 -6.48 -6.79
C ASP A 212 -1.27 -7.84 -6.07
N LEU A 213 -1.32 -7.87 -4.74
CA LEU A 213 -1.62 -9.10 -3.99
C LEU A 213 -3.01 -9.64 -4.33
N TYR A 214 -4.01 -8.76 -4.46
CA TYR A 214 -5.35 -9.17 -4.87
C TYR A 214 -5.37 -9.65 -6.32
N ALA A 215 -4.61 -9.01 -7.21
CA ALA A 215 -4.46 -9.46 -8.60
C ALA A 215 -3.80 -10.85 -8.68
N MET A 216 -2.82 -11.13 -7.83
CA MET A 216 -2.21 -12.46 -7.71
C MET A 216 -3.22 -13.50 -7.26
N TRP A 217 -4.03 -13.21 -6.24
CA TRP A 217 -5.13 -14.10 -5.82
C TRP A 217 -6.11 -14.36 -6.96
N GLN A 218 -6.56 -13.32 -7.68
CA GLN A 218 -7.46 -13.50 -8.81
C GLN A 218 -6.89 -14.42 -9.88
N ARG A 219 -5.62 -14.23 -10.26
CA ARG A 219 -4.95 -15.10 -11.24
C ARG A 219 -4.86 -16.55 -10.75
N ALA A 220 -4.51 -16.78 -9.48
CA ALA A 220 -4.46 -18.11 -8.89
C ALA A 220 -5.82 -18.82 -8.89
N HIS A 221 -6.91 -18.04 -8.84
CA HIS A 221 -8.28 -18.52 -8.85
C HIS A 221 -8.96 -18.42 -10.24
N GLY A 222 -8.17 -18.30 -11.33
CA GLY A 222 -8.66 -18.35 -12.71
C GLY A 222 -9.42 -17.10 -13.17
N GLN A 223 -9.29 -15.99 -12.44
CA GLN A 223 -9.87 -14.70 -12.80
C GLN A 223 -8.86 -13.82 -13.52
N ILE A 224 -9.37 -12.85 -14.31
CA ILE A 224 -8.55 -11.84 -14.98
C ILE A 224 -8.63 -10.56 -14.13
N PRO A 225 -7.51 -10.10 -13.53
CA PRO A 225 -7.52 -8.86 -12.78
C PRO A 225 -7.65 -7.66 -13.72
N ASP A 226 -8.56 -6.75 -13.38
CA ASP A 226 -8.66 -5.44 -14.01
C ASP A 226 -8.01 -4.38 -13.13
N GLN A 227 -6.79 -3.98 -13.51
CA GLN A 227 -6.02 -2.92 -12.85
C GLN A 227 -5.89 -1.68 -13.76
N SER A 228 -6.73 -1.57 -14.79
CA SER A 228 -6.75 -0.44 -15.72
C SER A 228 -7.24 0.84 -15.04
N ALA A 229 -6.82 2.00 -15.54
CA ALA A 229 -7.32 3.28 -15.05
C ALA A 229 -8.85 3.35 -15.18
N LEU A 230 -9.51 3.88 -14.14
CA LEU A 230 -10.96 4.06 -14.05
C LEU A 230 -11.24 5.54 -13.80
N GLU A 231 -12.12 6.16 -14.58
CA GLU A 231 -12.52 7.53 -14.30
C GLU A 231 -13.30 7.58 -12.97
N PRO A 232 -12.94 8.45 -12.01
CA PRO A 232 -13.70 8.59 -10.78
C PRO A 232 -15.13 9.01 -11.11
N ASP A 233 -16.12 8.21 -10.69
CA ASP A 233 -17.52 8.62 -10.81
C ASP A 233 -17.74 9.89 -9.97
N HIS A 234 -18.30 10.93 -10.60
CA HIS A 234 -18.71 12.16 -9.91
C HIS A 234 -19.88 11.92 -8.91
N SER A 235 -20.42 10.70 -8.88
CA SER A 235 -21.60 10.29 -8.13
C SER A 235 -21.21 9.44 -6.90
N HIS A 236 -20.57 10.04 -5.90
CA HIS A 236 -20.25 9.31 -4.66
C HIS A 236 -21.53 8.99 -3.86
N GLY A 237 -21.90 7.71 -3.81
CA GLY A 237 -22.95 7.21 -2.91
C GLY A 237 -23.71 5.98 -3.41
N GLY A 238 -23.03 4.91 -3.77
CA GLY A 238 -23.70 3.64 -4.07
C GLY A 238 -22.69 2.52 -4.25
N GLY A 239 -22.73 1.51 -3.37
CA GLY A 239 -21.80 0.38 -3.40
C GLY A 239 -21.82 -0.44 -4.70
N PRO A 240 -21.01 -1.50 -4.78
CA PRO A 240 -20.86 -2.28 -5.99
C PRO A 240 -22.14 -3.08 -6.24
N GLY A 241 -22.89 -2.71 -7.29
CA GLY A 241 -24.20 -3.28 -7.58
C GLY A 241 -24.56 -3.24 -9.05
N GLY A 242 -24.15 -4.28 -9.80
CA GLY A 242 -25.01 -4.98 -10.75
C GLY A 242 -25.18 -4.39 -12.16
N GLY A 243 -24.52 -5.03 -13.13
CA GLY A 243 -25.11 -5.45 -14.42
C GLY A 243 -25.53 -4.38 -15.45
N PRO A 244 -25.53 -4.72 -16.76
CA PRO A 244 -25.45 -3.73 -17.83
C PRO A 244 -26.84 -3.19 -18.22
N GLY A 245 -27.01 -1.87 -18.15
CA GLY A 245 -28.18 -1.14 -18.66
C GLY A 245 -27.74 -0.07 -19.66
N GLY A 246 -28.06 -0.27 -20.93
CA GLY A 246 -27.68 0.60 -22.03
C GLY A 246 -28.28 2.01 -21.95
N GLY A 247 -27.46 3.00 -22.29
CA GLY A 247 -27.85 4.37 -22.56
C GLY A 247 -26.91 4.96 -23.60
N HIS A 248 -27.41 5.10 -24.83
CA HIS A 248 -26.69 5.70 -25.96
C HIS A 248 -26.45 7.21 -25.73
N GLY A 249 -25.23 7.58 -25.37
CA GLY A 249 -24.67 8.92 -25.57
C GLY A 249 -23.80 8.98 -26.83
N PRO A 250 -23.63 10.15 -27.46
CA PRO A 250 -23.03 10.28 -28.79
C PRO A 250 -21.57 9.81 -28.82
N SER A 251 -21.29 8.85 -29.70
CA SER A 251 -19.96 8.29 -29.93
C SER A 251 -18.97 9.36 -30.37
N LEU A 252 -17.95 9.62 -29.54
CA LEU A 252 -16.73 10.28 -29.98
C LEU A 252 -15.99 9.37 -30.98
N PRO A 253 -15.33 9.94 -32.02
CA PRO A 253 -14.56 9.15 -32.96
C PRO A 253 -13.41 8.42 -32.25
N PRO A 254 -13.08 7.18 -32.67
CA PRO A 254 -12.03 6.40 -32.05
C PRO A 254 -10.67 7.11 -32.15
N VAL A 255 -9.98 7.20 -31.02
CA VAL A 255 -8.58 7.62 -30.96
C VAL A 255 -7.74 6.56 -31.69
N PRO A 256 -6.87 6.94 -32.65
CA PRO A 256 -6.01 5.98 -33.34
C PRO A 256 -5.05 5.31 -32.36
N ALA A 257 -4.89 3.99 -32.51
CA ALA A 257 -3.97 3.20 -31.70
C ALA A 257 -2.52 3.71 -31.85
N PRO A 258 -1.73 3.73 -30.77
CA PRO A 258 -0.32 4.07 -30.85
C PRO A 258 0.43 3.08 -31.74
N ALA A 259 1.40 3.59 -32.50
CA ALA A 259 2.24 2.79 -33.38
C ALA A 259 3.03 1.75 -32.55
N PRO A 260 3.23 0.52 -33.08
CA PRO A 260 4.02 -0.48 -32.39
C PRO A 260 5.48 -0.02 -32.24
N PRO A 261 6.15 -0.39 -31.13
CA PRO A 261 7.56 -0.07 -30.94
C PRO A 261 8.43 -0.76 -32.01
N PRO A 262 9.58 -0.18 -32.36
CA PRO A 262 10.51 -0.80 -33.29
C PRO A 262 11.02 -2.14 -32.73
N PRO A 263 11.35 -3.11 -33.60
CA PRO A 263 11.84 -4.42 -33.19
C PRO A 263 13.14 -4.29 -32.39
N ALA A 264 13.23 -5.05 -31.29
CA ALA A 264 14.43 -5.15 -30.48
C ALA A 264 15.60 -5.68 -31.32
N GLY A 265 16.73 -4.99 -31.25
CA GLY A 265 17.98 -5.46 -31.85
C GLY A 265 18.46 -6.78 -31.25
N PRO A 266 19.35 -7.51 -31.94
CA PRO A 266 19.84 -8.80 -31.48
C PRO A 266 20.60 -8.67 -30.15
N PRO A 267 20.51 -9.68 -29.27
CA PRO A 267 21.17 -9.67 -27.97
C PRO A 267 22.69 -9.80 -28.11
N ASP A 268 23.42 -8.99 -27.34
CA ASP A 268 24.88 -9.08 -27.20
C ASP A 268 25.27 -10.35 -26.44
N HIS A 269 26.04 -11.21 -27.12
CA HIS A 269 26.64 -12.41 -26.52
C HIS A 269 27.87 -12.02 -25.70
N HIS A 270 27.75 -11.99 -24.37
CA HIS A 270 28.90 -11.99 -23.47
C HIS A 270 29.38 -13.42 -23.17
N PRO A 271 30.70 -13.70 -23.21
CA PRO A 271 31.26 -15.00 -22.86
C PRO A 271 31.27 -15.25 -21.33
N PRO A 272 31.23 -16.52 -20.89
CA PRO A 272 31.14 -16.88 -19.47
C PRO A 272 32.45 -16.65 -18.71
N HIS A 273 32.35 -16.05 -17.53
CA HIS A 273 33.44 -15.93 -16.57
C HIS A 273 33.57 -17.21 -15.72
N HIS A 274 34.76 -17.81 -15.73
CA HIS A 274 35.16 -18.91 -14.84
C HIS A 274 35.48 -18.38 -13.44
N HIS A 275 34.84 -18.92 -12.40
CA HIS A 275 35.20 -18.71 -11.00
C HIS A 275 36.13 -19.83 -10.48
N PRO A 276 37.25 -19.50 -9.79
CA PRO A 276 38.08 -20.48 -9.08
C PRO A 276 37.52 -20.82 -7.68
N PRO A 277 37.93 -21.96 -7.09
CA PRO A 277 37.36 -22.50 -5.86
C PRO A 277 37.86 -21.78 -4.60
N HIS A 278 36.97 -21.56 -3.63
CA HIS A 278 37.31 -21.01 -2.32
C HIS A 278 37.69 -22.10 -1.31
N HIS A 279 38.86 -21.90 -0.69
CA HIS A 279 39.37 -22.66 0.45
C HIS A 279 38.66 -22.28 1.76
N HIS A 280 38.33 -23.28 2.59
CA HIS A 280 37.90 -23.11 3.97
C HIS A 280 39.09 -22.81 4.91
N PRO A 281 38.98 -21.82 5.82
CA PRO A 281 39.85 -21.74 6.99
C PRO A 281 39.26 -22.46 8.23
N PRO A 282 40.10 -22.92 9.17
CA PRO A 282 39.72 -23.75 10.31
C PRO A 282 39.20 -22.93 11.50
N GLY A 283 38.52 -23.65 12.40
CA GLY A 283 37.72 -23.12 13.50
C GLY A 283 38.47 -22.37 14.59
N THR A 284 37.70 -21.54 15.28
CA THR A 284 38.05 -20.85 16.52
C THR A 284 37.08 -21.26 17.64
N PRO A 285 37.54 -21.24 18.91
CA PRO A 285 36.90 -21.95 20.02
C PRO A 285 35.78 -21.15 20.70
N GLU A 286 34.84 -21.89 21.31
CA GLU A 286 33.75 -21.39 22.15
C GLU A 286 34.25 -20.66 23.40
N PRO A 287 33.57 -19.57 23.83
CA PRO A 287 33.61 -19.10 25.21
C PRO A 287 32.44 -19.68 26.04
N PRO A 288 32.61 -19.78 27.38
CA PRO A 288 31.70 -20.48 28.27
C PRO A 288 30.50 -19.63 28.68
N GLY A 289 29.47 -20.33 29.17
CA GLY A 289 28.14 -19.79 29.45
C GLY A 289 28.04 -18.75 30.55
N GLY A 290 26.85 -18.12 30.60
CA GLY A 290 26.45 -17.28 31.72
C GLY A 290 25.27 -16.38 31.38
N GLY A 291 24.17 -16.54 32.11
CA GLY A 291 23.24 -15.45 32.40
C GLY A 291 21.95 -15.43 31.58
N ASP A 292 20.91 -15.98 32.19
CA ASP A 292 19.50 -15.78 31.85
C ASP A 292 19.05 -14.37 32.26
N PRO A 293 18.48 -13.54 31.36
CA PRO A 293 17.69 -12.40 31.75
C PRO A 293 16.21 -12.67 31.43
N THR A 294 15.42 -12.80 32.49
CA THR A 294 13.97 -12.65 32.51
C THR A 294 13.54 -11.40 31.73
N VAL A 295 13.03 -11.60 30.52
CA VAL A 295 12.39 -10.53 29.74
C VAL A 295 10.93 -10.41 30.16
N HIS A 296 10.62 -9.33 30.86
CA HIS A 296 9.25 -8.86 31.04
C HIS A 296 8.60 -8.59 29.68
N THR A 297 7.55 -9.35 29.37
CA THR A 297 6.62 -9.07 28.27
C THR A 297 5.87 -7.76 28.56
N PRO A 298 5.98 -6.71 27.72
CA PRO A 298 5.08 -5.57 27.82
C PRO A 298 3.72 -5.96 27.24
N ALA A 299 2.66 -5.54 27.94
CA ALA A 299 1.28 -5.76 27.58
C ALA A 299 0.95 -5.32 26.14
N HIS A 300 0.09 -6.11 25.48
CA HIS A 300 -0.58 -5.76 24.24
C HIS A 300 -1.43 -4.51 24.44
N HIS A 301 -0.86 -3.33 24.17
CA HIS A 301 -1.67 -2.14 23.92
C HIS A 301 -2.24 -2.26 22.50
N HIS A 302 -3.55 -2.44 22.42
CA HIS A 302 -4.31 -2.08 21.22
C HIS A 302 -4.06 -0.59 20.95
N ILE A 303 -3.19 -0.29 19.99
CA ILE A 303 -3.20 1.00 19.33
C ILE A 303 -4.51 1.03 18.54
N ARG A 304 -5.56 1.59 19.15
CA ARG A 304 -6.67 2.13 18.37
C ARG A 304 -6.13 3.43 17.75
N PRO A 305 -6.18 3.60 16.42
CA PRO A 305 -5.91 4.91 15.85
C PRO A 305 -6.84 5.92 16.52
N LYS A 306 -6.28 7.07 16.92
CA LYS A 306 -7.12 8.20 17.32
C LYS A 306 -7.84 8.67 16.06
N LEU A 307 -9.16 8.55 16.09
CA LEU A 307 -10.07 9.26 15.20
C LEU A 307 -10.15 10.72 15.65
#